data_AF-A0A930TFD2-F1
#
_entry.id   AF-A0A930TFD2-F1
#
_cell.length_a   1.000
_cell.length_b   1.000
_cell.length_c   1.000
_cell.angle_alpha   90.00
_cell.angle_beta   90.00
_cell.angle_gamma   90.00
#
_symmetry.space_group_name_H-M   'P 1'
#
loop_
_entity.id
_entity.type
_entity.pdbx_description
1 polymer ?
#
loop_
_entity_poly.entity_id
_entity_poly.type
_entity_poly.pdbx_seq_one_letter_code
_entity_poly.pdbx_strand_id
1 'polypeptide(L)'
;MLTKGFEVEMYTGTPDGDIVGFSDKIVATLNGFVREPDTRNVEYTTAPLYRYDRLLCELVRPRQRLRAFLKQLGPYTLIPGSTLSTGDSHVFYRSDPGNPYHTYIEQTYGTTVVTASIHINVGIPDPETLMRACRLVRVEAPLYLALSAASPFLDNQVTGYHSTRWSVFPKTPAYVPMFESHAHYIRWTEEQLALGTMQNVRHLWSSVRPNGDRRPYSLNRLELRICDMVSDPLTLLAITALLEARLLQLIANPRLDPLEASTLPASTRAEDLVALTNANECAVGKLSLDAELHHWIDGRPILARDWIEDLQREVWASAKKQGFSCFLMPLQKVLREGNEAQRWLRRIDQGWNVRQVMQAAIQETAEQEQELAADLCQPLVA
;
A
#
# COMPACT_ATOMS: atom_id res chain seq x y z
N MET A 1 -19.47 7.39 6.39
CA MET A 1 -18.42 6.55 5.79
C MET A 1 -18.11 7.03 4.38
N LEU A 2 -16.86 6.92 3.96
CA LEU A 2 -16.37 7.21 2.61
C LEU A 2 -16.44 5.94 1.74
N THR A 3 -16.39 6.06 0.42
CA THR A 3 -16.16 4.90 -0.45
C THR A 3 -14.69 4.52 -0.41
N LYS A 4 -14.39 3.21 -0.45
CA LYS A 4 -13.03 2.69 -0.48
C LYS A 4 -12.91 1.59 -1.52
N GLY A 5 -11.76 1.50 -2.16
CA GLY A 5 -11.40 0.41 -3.07
C GLY A 5 -9.93 0.09 -2.96
N PHE A 6 -9.55 -1.10 -3.40
CA PHE A 6 -8.19 -1.61 -3.33
C PHE A 6 -7.68 -1.93 -4.72
N GLU A 7 -6.42 -1.61 -4.97
CA GLU A 7 -5.61 -2.23 -6.03
C GLU A 7 -4.67 -3.18 -5.28
N VAL A 8 -4.73 -4.48 -5.62
CA VAL A 8 -4.02 -5.54 -4.91
C VAL A 8 -3.12 -6.25 -5.90
N GLU A 9 -1.83 -5.97 -5.81
CA GLU A 9 -0.78 -6.63 -6.58
C GLU A 9 -0.27 -7.86 -5.80
N MET A 10 -0.05 -8.97 -6.50
CA MET A 10 0.38 -10.23 -5.89
C MET A 10 1.29 -11.03 -6.82
N TYR A 11 2.21 -11.77 -6.21
CA TYR A 11 3.01 -12.75 -6.93
C TYR A 11 2.33 -14.12 -6.98
N THR A 12 2.61 -14.85 -8.05
CA THR A 12 2.27 -16.26 -8.19
C THR A 12 3.52 -17.12 -8.15
N GLY A 13 3.42 -18.38 -7.71
CA GLY A 13 4.60 -19.23 -7.57
C GLY A 13 4.31 -20.64 -7.07
N THR A 14 5.35 -21.37 -6.67
CA THR A 14 5.27 -22.72 -6.10
C THR A 14 5.04 -22.66 -4.57
N PRO A 15 4.57 -23.76 -3.95
CA PRO A 15 4.53 -23.89 -2.49
C PRO A 15 5.89 -23.71 -1.81
N ASP A 16 6.99 -23.93 -2.54
CA ASP A 16 8.36 -23.74 -2.04
C ASP A 16 8.82 -22.27 -2.08
N GLY A 17 7.98 -21.36 -2.57
CA GLY A 17 8.27 -19.93 -2.66
C GLY A 17 8.86 -19.49 -4.01
N ASP A 18 9.08 -20.38 -4.97
CA ASP A 18 9.65 -19.97 -6.25
C ASP A 18 8.62 -19.17 -7.04
N ILE A 19 8.95 -17.93 -7.38
CA ILE A 19 8.03 -17.00 -8.05
C ILE A 19 7.99 -17.32 -9.54
N VAL A 20 6.78 -17.53 -10.06
CA VAL A 20 6.53 -17.94 -11.45
C VAL A 20 5.49 -17.00 -12.05
N GLY A 21 5.77 -16.45 -13.23
CA GLY A 21 4.88 -15.52 -13.92
C GLY A 21 3.74 -16.19 -14.67
N PHE A 22 2.52 -15.78 -14.36
CA PHE A 22 1.29 -16.24 -15.00
C PHE A 22 0.33 -15.11 -15.39
N SER A 23 0.74 -13.84 -15.31
CA SER A 23 -0.19 -12.72 -15.52
C SER A 23 -0.83 -12.73 -16.91
N ASP A 24 -0.15 -13.25 -17.93
CA ASP A 24 -0.70 -13.45 -19.28
C ASP A 24 -1.88 -14.44 -19.30
N LYS A 25 -1.71 -15.62 -18.68
CA LYS A 25 -2.72 -16.67 -18.59
C LYS A 25 -3.88 -16.27 -17.67
N ILE A 26 -3.57 -15.59 -16.57
CA ILE A 26 -4.56 -15.12 -15.60
C ILE A 26 -5.48 -14.10 -16.27
N VAL A 27 -4.93 -13.05 -16.90
CA VAL A 27 -5.75 -12.00 -17.53
C VAL A 27 -6.52 -12.52 -18.74
N ALA A 28 -6.01 -13.54 -19.44
CA ALA A 28 -6.74 -14.18 -20.54
C ALA A 28 -7.96 -15.01 -20.07
N THR A 29 -7.99 -15.45 -18.81
CA THR A 29 -9.00 -16.40 -18.32
C THR A 29 -9.91 -15.83 -17.24
N LEU A 30 -9.36 -15.04 -16.31
CA LEU A 30 -10.07 -14.50 -15.16
C LEU A 30 -10.41 -13.02 -15.37
N ASN A 31 -11.71 -12.74 -15.42
CA ASN A 31 -12.19 -11.36 -15.38
C ASN A 31 -11.84 -10.69 -14.05
N GLY A 32 -11.42 -9.42 -14.13
CA GLY A 32 -11.11 -8.56 -12.97
C GLY A 32 -9.62 -8.48 -12.61
N PHE A 33 -8.75 -9.15 -13.38
CA PHE A 33 -7.30 -9.07 -13.21
C PHE A 33 -6.67 -8.27 -14.36
N VAL A 34 -5.57 -7.58 -14.07
CA VAL A 34 -4.77 -6.83 -15.04
C VAL A 34 -3.28 -7.21 -14.93
N ARG A 35 -2.53 -6.91 -15.99
CA ARG A 35 -1.09 -7.16 -16.03
C ARG A 35 -0.36 -5.96 -15.45
N GLU A 36 0.57 -6.23 -14.54
CA GLU A 36 1.66 -5.31 -14.24
C GLU A 36 2.79 -5.43 -15.27
N PRO A 37 3.74 -4.48 -15.33
CA PRO A 37 4.84 -4.52 -16.31
C PRO A 37 5.65 -5.82 -16.35
N ASP A 38 5.77 -6.54 -15.22
CA ASP A 38 6.45 -7.84 -15.10
C ASP A 38 5.46 -9.01 -14.99
N THR A 39 5.73 -10.13 -15.67
CA THR A 39 4.82 -11.30 -15.75
C THR A 39 4.55 -11.97 -14.41
N ARG A 40 5.46 -11.79 -13.44
CA ARG A 40 5.38 -12.39 -12.09
C ARG A 40 4.37 -11.71 -11.20
N ASN A 41 3.97 -10.48 -11.54
CA ASN A 41 3.01 -9.72 -10.78
C ASN A 41 1.66 -9.64 -11.51
N VAL A 42 0.58 -9.81 -10.76
CA VAL A 42 -0.79 -9.66 -11.24
C VAL A 42 -1.55 -8.78 -10.27
N GLU A 43 -2.39 -7.89 -10.80
CA GLU A 43 -3.22 -7.00 -10.00
C GLU A 43 -4.70 -7.37 -10.17
N TYR A 44 -5.48 -7.27 -9.09
CA TYR A 44 -6.92 -7.10 -9.18
C TYR A 44 -7.37 -5.85 -8.44
N THR A 45 -8.52 -5.32 -8.84
CA THR A 45 -9.11 -4.13 -8.22
C THR A 45 -10.49 -4.43 -7.66
N THR A 46 -10.84 -3.77 -6.55
CA THR A 46 -12.18 -3.87 -5.96
C THR A 46 -13.06 -2.70 -6.37
N ALA A 47 -14.37 -2.91 -6.42
CA ALA A 47 -15.32 -1.81 -6.56
C ALA A 47 -15.21 -0.82 -5.37
N PRO A 48 -15.52 0.47 -5.58
CA PRO A 48 -15.58 1.44 -4.49
C PRO A 48 -16.81 1.20 -3.62
N LEU A 49 -16.62 0.73 -2.39
CA LEU A 49 -17.69 0.37 -1.45
C LEU A 49 -17.59 1.13 -0.13
N TYR A 50 -18.75 1.40 0.48
CA TYR A 50 -18.82 2.01 1.81
C TYR A 50 -18.62 1.00 2.95
N ARG A 51 -19.08 -0.24 2.73
CA ARG A 51 -19.28 -1.24 3.78
C ARG A 51 -18.08 -2.18 3.90
N TYR A 52 -17.48 -2.25 5.08
CA TYR A 52 -16.29 -3.07 5.35
C TYR A 52 -16.55 -4.58 5.22
N ASP A 53 -17.73 -5.05 5.61
CA ASP A 53 -18.15 -6.44 5.42
C ASP A 53 -18.17 -6.85 3.94
N ARG A 54 -18.57 -5.92 3.06
CA ARG A 54 -18.53 -6.16 1.60
C ARG A 54 -17.11 -6.10 1.06
N LEU A 55 -16.31 -5.13 1.52
CA LEU A 55 -14.91 -5.02 1.15
C LEU A 55 -14.10 -6.27 1.49
N LEU A 56 -14.38 -6.91 2.64
CA LEU A 56 -13.74 -8.17 3.01
C LEU A 56 -13.94 -9.24 1.94
N CYS A 57 -15.16 -9.39 1.42
CA CYS A 57 -15.42 -10.37 0.37
C CYS A 57 -14.85 -10.00 -0.98
N GLU A 58 -14.80 -8.71 -1.32
CA GLU A 58 -14.12 -8.23 -2.53
C GLU A 58 -12.59 -8.43 -2.47
N LEU A 59 -12.00 -8.51 -1.28
CA LEU A 59 -10.59 -8.87 -1.10
C LEU A 59 -10.35 -10.38 -1.16
N VAL A 60 -11.23 -11.19 -0.56
CA VAL A 60 -11.00 -12.64 -0.44
C VAL A 60 -11.39 -13.39 -1.73
N ARG A 61 -12.53 -13.08 -2.34
CA ARG A 61 -13.07 -13.86 -3.49
C ARG A 61 -12.14 -13.88 -4.71
N PRO A 62 -11.53 -12.75 -5.14
CA PRO A 62 -10.57 -12.78 -6.25
C PRO A 62 -9.37 -13.68 -5.95
N ARG A 63 -8.83 -13.64 -4.74
CA ARG A 63 -7.69 -14.50 -4.34
C ARG A 63 -8.05 -15.98 -4.36
N GLN A 64 -9.25 -16.35 -3.92
CA GLN A 64 -9.74 -17.73 -4.01
C GLN A 64 -9.89 -18.20 -5.45
N ARG A 65 -10.51 -17.38 -6.32
CA ARG A 65 -10.63 -17.66 -7.75
C ARG A 65 -9.27 -17.84 -8.40
N LEU A 66 -8.31 -16.98 -8.04
CA LEU A 66 -6.95 -17.05 -8.55
C LEU A 66 -6.24 -18.32 -8.09
N ARG A 67 -6.30 -18.70 -6.81
CA ARG A 67 -5.75 -19.97 -6.32
C ARG A 67 -6.37 -21.18 -7.00
N ALA A 68 -7.69 -21.18 -7.20
CA ALA A 68 -8.39 -22.26 -7.88
C ALA A 68 -7.92 -22.41 -9.34
N PHE A 69 -7.71 -21.30 -10.04
CA PHE A 69 -7.14 -21.28 -11.38
C PHE A 69 -5.69 -21.78 -11.41
N LEU A 70 -4.83 -21.28 -10.50
CA LEU A 70 -3.43 -21.70 -10.42
C LEU A 70 -3.27 -23.21 -10.20
N LYS A 71 -4.14 -23.82 -9.37
CA LYS A 71 -4.18 -25.28 -9.16
C LYS A 71 -4.48 -26.07 -10.43
N GLN A 72 -5.19 -25.49 -11.40
CA GLN A 72 -5.43 -26.13 -12.70
C GLN A 72 -4.18 -26.13 -13.60
N LEU A 73 -3.27 -25.18 -13.39
CA LEU A 73 -2.01 -25.07 -14.15
C LEU A 73 -0.91 -25.96 -13.57
N GLY A 74 -1.03 -26.40 -12.32
CA GLY A 74 -0.04 -27.21 -11.62
C GLY A 74 -0.04 -26.96 -10.11
N PRO A 75 1.03 -27.35 -9.39
CA PRO A 75 1.18 -27.08 -7.97
C PRO A 75 1.59 -25.61 -7.77
N TYR A 76 0.72 -24.67 -8.13
CA TYR A 76 0.96 -23.23 -8.03
C TYR A 76 0.01 -22.56 -7.04
N THR A 77 0.46 -21.46 -6.47
CA THR A 77 -0.17 -20.76 -5.36
C THR A 77 0.16 -19.26 -5.40
N LEU A 78 -0.41 -18.50 -4.46
CA LEU A 78 -0.07 -17.09 -4.24
C LEU A 78 1.08 -16.98 -3.27
N ILE A 79 2.01 -16.08 -3.56
CA ILE A 79 3.18 -15.81 -2.72
C ILE A 79 2.96 -14.49 -1.97
N PRO A 80 2.95 -14.49 -0.62
CA PRO A 80 2.81 -13.27 0.16
C PRO A 80 4.08 -12.42 0.09
N GLY A 81 3.96 -11.14 0.45
CA GLY A 81 5.06 -10.18 0.50
C GLY A 81 5.17 -9.29 -0.73
N SER A 82 6.06 -8.30 -0.64
CA SER A 82 6.17 -7.20 -1.62
C SER A 82 7.37 -7.25 -2.56
N THR A 83 8.23 -8.25 -2.39
CA THR A 83 9.48 -8.40 -3.14
C THR A 83 9.68 -9.85 -3.57
N LEU A 84 10.64 -10.05 -4.48
CA LEU A 84 11.06 -11.37 -4.94
C LEU A 84 11.84 -12.13 -3.85
N SER A 85 11.16 -12.51 -2.77
CA SER A 85 11.75 -13.03 -1.53
C SER A 85 12.66 -14.24 -1.74
N THR A 86 12.30 -15.13 -2.65
CA THR A 86 13.06 -16.34 -3.05
C THR A 86 13.26 -16.40 -4.58
N GLY A 87 13.11 -15.27 -5.26
CA GLY A 87 13.18 -15.17 -6.72
C GLY A 87 14.55 -14.72 -7.24
N ASP A 88 14.54 -14.19 -8.47
CA ASP A 88 15.69 -13.57 -9.14
C ASP A 88 15.34 -12.13 -9.51
N SER A 89 15.91 -11.18 -8.78
CA SER A 89 15.74 -9.75 -9.01
C SER A 89 16.67 -9.19 -10.10
N HIS A 90 17.47 -9.99 -10.78
CA HIS A 90 18.36 -9.52 -11.85
C HIS A 90 17.70 -9.48 -13.23
N VAL A 91 16.58 -10.18 -13.40
CA VAL A 91 15.88 -10.28 -14.69
C VAL A 91 14.49 -9.66 -14.60
N PHE A 92 14.18 -8.79 -15.56
CA PHE A 92 12.85 -8.25 -15.78
C PHE A 92 12.13 -9.10 -16.83
N TYR A 93 10.95 -9.62 -16.51
CA TYR A 93 10.16 -10.42 -17.46
C TYR A 93 8.96 -9.62 -17.95
N ARG A 94 9.09 -8.90 -19.07
CA ARG A 94 8.00 -8.08 -19.62
C ARG A 94 6.71 -8.89 -19.84
N SER A 95 5.61 -8.43 -19.23
CA SER A 95 4.28 -9.05 -19.35
C SER A 95 3.59 -8.85 -20.69
N ASP A 96 4.01 -7.81 -21.41
CA ASP A 96 3.58 -7.53 -22.78
C ASP A 96 4.78 -6.94 -23.54
N PRO A 97 5.55 -7.79 -24.24
CA PRO A 97 6.71 -7.34 -25.02
C PRO A 97 6.37 -6.33 -26.13
N GLY A 98 5.11 -6.29 -26.59
CA GLY A 98 4.63 -5.34 -27.59
C GLY A 98 4.22 -3.99 -27.01
N ASN A 99 4.14 -3.87 -25.68
CA ASN A 99 3.73 -2.63 -25.03
C ASN A 99 4.92 -1.66 -24.89
N PRO A 100 4.92 -0.50 -25.58
CA PRO A 100 6.01 0.47 -25.49
C PRO A 100 6.16 1.04 -24.07
N TYR A 101 5.07 1.08 -23.30
CA TYR A 101 5.12 1.48 -21.90
C TYR A 101 5.93 0.50 -21.05
N HIS A 102 5.73 -0.81 -21.22
CA HIS A 102 6.48 -1.81 -20.46
C HIS A 102 7.96 -1.81 -20.85
N THR A 103 8.26 -1.53 -22.12
CA THR A 103 9.64 -1.33 -22.59
C THR A 103 10.30 -0.13 -21.91
N TYR A 104 9.60 1.00 -21.84
CA TYR A 104 10.09 2.18 -21.11
C TYR A 104 10.35 1.87 -19.63
N ILE A 105 9.42 1.18 -18.96
CA ILE A 105 9.54 0.84 -17.54
C ILE A 105 10.77 -0.04 -17.29
N GLU A 106 10.96 -1.09 -18.08
CA GLU A 106 12.13 -1.96 -18.00
C GLU A 106 13.44 -1.17 -18.22
N GLN A 107 13.51 -0.34 -19.26
CA GLN A 107 14.72 0.39 -19.61
C GLN A 107 15.07 1.50 -18.61
N THR A 108 14.06 2.11 -17.98
CA THR A 108 14.25 3.26 -17.09
C THR A 108 14.48 2.83 -15.64
N TYR A 109 13.75 1.81 -15.18
CA TYR A 109 13.72 1.43 -13.76
C TYR A 109 14.20 0.00 -13.50
N GLY A 110 14.26 -0.86 -14.53
CA GLY A 110 14.64 -2.25 -14.39
C GLY A 110 13.77 -2.99 -13.37
N THR A 111 14.40 -3.88 -12.60
CA THR A 111 13.69 -4.74 -11.64
C THR A 111 13.31 -4.06 -10.33
N THR A 112 13.73 -2.81 -10.11
CA THR A 112 13.39 -2.05 -8.88
C THR A 112 11.88 -1.79 -8.73
N VAL A 113 11.13 -1.84 -9.83
CA VAL A 113 9.66 -1.73 -9.85
C VAL A 113 8.95 -3.08 -9.80
N VAL A 114 9.68 -4.20 -9.80
CA VAL A 114 9.10 -5.56 -9.72
C VAL A 114 8.78 -5.85 -8.26
N THR A 115 7.81 -5.12 -7.74
CA THR A 115 7.33 -5.18 -6.36
C THR A 115 5.82 -5.37 -6.36
N ALA A 116 5.27 -5.96 -5.31
CA ALA A 116 3.83 -6.05 -5.09
C ALA A 116 3.39 -5.13 -3.94
N SER A 117 2.22 -4.51 -4.05
CA SER A 117 1.73 -3.53 -3.09
C SER A 117 0.21 -3.54 -2.92
N ILE A 118 -0.25 -2.81 -1.91
CA ILE A 118 -1.65 -2.40 -1.80
C ILE A 118 -1.75 -0.90 -2.10
N HIS A 119 -2.64 -0.53 -3.02
CA HIS A 119 -3.12 0.84 -3.11
C HIS A 119 -4.51 0.97 -2.49
N ILE A 120 -4.65 1.84 -1.50
CA ILE A 120 -5.93 2.12 -0.84
C ILE A 120 -6.50 3.40 -1.43
N ASN A 121 -7.60 3.27 -2.17
CA ASN A 121 -8.32 4.36 -2.80
C ASN A 121 -9.50 4.79 -1.90
N VAL A 122 -9.63 6.08 -1.56
CA VAL A 122 -10.73 6.63 -0.76
C VAL A 122 -11.41 7.78 -1.50
N GLY A 123 -12.72 7.69 -1.72
CA GLY A 123 -13.48 8.68 -2.49
C GLY A 123 -13.63 10.02 -1.76
N ILE A 124 -13.16 11.10 -2.40
CA ILE A 124 -13.26 12.49 -1.93
C ILE A 124 -13.52 13.35 -3.19
N PRO A 125 -14.78 13.74 -3.45
CA PRO A 125 -15.15 14.35 -4.73
C PRO A 125 -14.75 15.83 -4.85
N ASP A 126 -14.63 16.54 -3.73
CA ASP A 126 -14.22 17.95 -3.72
C ASP A 126 -12.68 18.05 -3.83
N PRO A 127 -12.13 18.65 -4.90
CA PRO A 127 -10.68 18.66 -5.14
C PRO A 127 -9.88 19.37 -4.05
N GLU A 128 -10.40 20.45 -3.44
CA GLU A 128 -9.68 21.19 -2.39
C GLU A 128 -9.67 20.44 -1.05
N THR A 129 -10.75 19.75 -0.73
CA THR A 129 -10.78 18.78 0.37
C THR A 129 -9.83 17.60 0.09
N LEU A 130 -9.77 17.13 -1.15
CA LEU A 130 -8.82 16.09 -1.55
C LEU A 130 -7.37 16.54 -1.42
N MET A 131 -7.02 17.78 -1.77
CA MET A 131 -5.66 18.28 -1.58
C MET A 131 -5.27 18.33 -0.09
N ARG A 132 -6.17 18.82 0.77
CA ARG A 132 -5.98 18.77 2.24
C ARG A 132 -5.79 17.34 2.74
N ALA A 133 -6.62 16.42 2.26
CA ALA A 133 -6.52 15.00 2.60
C ALA A 133 -5.18 14.42 2.18
N CYS A 134 -4.72 14.70 0.96
CA CYS A 134 -3.42 14.26 0.48
C CYS A 134 -2.28 14.84 1.34
N ARG A 135 -2.34 16.11 1.77
CA ARG A 135 -1.33 16.69 2.67
C ARG A 135 -1.27 15.96 4.01
N LEU A 136 -2.42 15.78 4.67
CA LEU A 136 -2.50 15.09 5.96
C LEU A 136 -2.02 13.63 5.85
N VAL A 137 -2.56 12.90 4.89
CA VAL A 137 -2.19 11.49 4.70
C VAL A 137 -0.73 11.35 4.29
N ARG A 138 -0.13 12.33 3.60
CA ARG A 138 1.28 12.29 3.24
C ARG A 138 2.19 12.33 4.47
N VAL A 139 1.94 13.25 5.40
CA VAL A 139 2.75 13.37 6.62
C VAL A 139 2.53 12.20 7.60
N GLU A 140 1.38 11.52 7.49
CA GLU A 140 1.05 10.30 8.25
C GLU A 140 1.32 8.99 7.47
N ALA A 141 1.74 9.07 6.19
CA ALA A 141 2.02 7.92 5.33
C ALA A 141 3.00 6.90 5.94
N PRO A 142 4.08 7.33 6.64
CA PRO A 142 4.98 6.42 7.34
C PRO A 142 4.27 5.47 8.30
N LEU A 143 3.19 5.90 8.97
CA LEU A 143 2.47 5.06 9.92
C LEU A 143 1.78 3.87 9.24
N TYR A 144 1.22 4.09 8.06
CA TYR A 144 0.58 3.05 7.27
C TYR A 144 1.62 2.07 6.70
N LEU A 145 2.80 2.56 6.30
CA LEU A 145 3.92 1.69 5.94
C LEU A 145 4.36 0.85 7.15
N ALA A 146 4.45 1.45 8.35
CA ALA A 146 4.83 0.76 9.56
C ALA A 146 3.88 -0.41 9.88
N LEU A 147 2.58 -0.23 9.68
CA LEU A 147 1.57 -1.28 9.85
C LEU A 147 1.66 -2.36 8.76
N SER A 148 1.94 -1.96 7.52
CA SER A 148 1.88 -2.85 6.35
C SER A 148 3.17 -3.61 6.02
N ALA A 149 4.33 -3.21 6.56
CA ALA A 149 5.62 -3.70 6.07
C ALA A 149 5.71 -5.25 6.07
N ALA A 150 6.05 -5.80 4.91
CA ALA A 150 5.98 -7.22 4.59
C ALA A 150 7.01 -7.63 3.51
N SER A 151 8.13 -6.90 3.41
CA SER A 151 9.21 -7.24 2.46
C SER A 151 10.61 -7.19 3.07
N PRO A 152 10.92 -8.03 4.07
CA PRO A 152 12.27 -8.08 4.63
C PRO A 152 13.28 -8.89 3.81
N PHE A 153 12.83 -9.56 2.74
CA PHE A 153 13.63 -10.49 1.96
C PHE A 153 13.72 -10.09 0.49
N LEU A 154 14.86 -10.39 -0.14
CA LEU A 154 15.07 -10.29 -1.58
C LEU A 154 16.12 -11.33 -1.97
N ASP A 155 15.91 -12.07 -3.06
CA ASP A 155 16.85 -13.08 -3.58
C ASP A 155 17.34 -14.08 -2.51
N ASN A 156 16.39 -14.56 -1.68
CA ASN A 156 16.61 -15.50 -0.58
C ASN A 156 17.53 -14.96 0.54
N GLN A 157 17.67 -13.65 0.66
CA GLN A 157 18.48 -12.97 1.67
C GLN A 157 17.66 -11.97 2.51
N VAL A 158 18.07 -11.76 3.75
CA VAL A 158 17.59 -10.65 4.59
C VAL A 158 18.24 -9.35 4.12
N THR A 159 17.44 -8.31 3.88
CA THR A 159 17.93 -7.07 3.25
C THR A 159 18.37 -5.99 4.25
N GLY A 160 17.98 -6.12 5.51
CA GLY A 160 18.13 -5.08 6.54
C GLY A 160 17.02 -4.01 6.51
N TYR A 161 16.02 -4.16 5.65
CA TYR A 161 14.81 -3.33 5.64
C TYR A 161 13.61 -4.15 6.09
N HIS A 162 12.63 -3.53 6.75
CA HIS A 162 11.32 -4.17 6.99
C HIS A 162 10.42 -4.04 5.75
N SER A 163 10.54 -2.94 5.00
CA SER A 163 9.99 -2.78 3.65
C SER A 163 11.11 -2.51 2.65
N THR A 164 11.64 -3.58 2.07
CA THR A 164 12.60 -3.49 0.96
C THR A 164 11.94 -2.82 -0.23
N ARG A 165 10.66 -3.12 -0.50
CA ARG A 165 9.90 -2.49 -1.58
C ARG A 165 10.01 -0.97 -1.49
N TRP A 166 9.69 -0.38 -0.34
CA TRP A 166 9.72 1.08 -0.22
C TRP A 166 11.14 1.65 -0.32
N SER A 167 12.16 0.88 0.06
CA SER A 167 13.56 1.30 -0.08
C SER A 167 14.06 1.28 -1.52
N VAL A 168 13.55 0.41 -2.40
CA VAL A 168 14.05 0.25 -3.78
C VAL A 168 13.13 0.88 -4.82
N PHE A 169 11.83 1.00 -4.54
CA PHE A 169 10.88 1.52 -5.50
C PHE A 169 11.17 3.01 -5.77
N PRO A 170 11.31 3.41 -7.04
CA PRO A 170 11.69 4.77 -7.38
C PRO A 170 10.61 5.79 -7.02
N LYS A 171 11.01 6.86 -6.33
CA LYS A 171 10.20 8.07 -6.20
C LYS A 171 10.31 8.89 -7.48
N THR A 172 9.19 9.12 -8.15
CA THR A 172 9.13 9.85 -9.42
C THR A 172 8.02 10.91 -9.37
N PRO A 173 8.31 12.18 -9.66
CA PRO A 173 9.64 12.81 -9.66
C PRO A 173 10.34 12.71 -8.30
N ALA A 174 11.65 12.94 -8.27
CA ALA A 174 12.45 12.87 -7.04
C ALA A 174 11.93 13.82 -5.94
N TYR A 175 11.38 14.97 -6.34
CA TYR A 175 10.72 15.92 -5.44
C TYR A 175 9.25 16.11 -5.83
N VAL A 176 8.37 16.03 -4.84
CA VAL A 176 6.93 16.32 -4.97
C VAL A 176 6.58 17.33 -3.86
N PRO A 177 6.08 18.54 -4.16
CA PRO A 177 5.76 19.54 -3.14
C PRO A 177 4.52 19.15 -2.33
N MET A 178 4.27 19.83 -1.20
CA MET A 178 2.94 19.87 -0.63
C MET A 178 2.06 20.73 -1.54
N PHE A 179 1.15 20.10 -2.31
CA PHE A 179 0.24 20.84 -3.16
C PHE A 179 -0.69 21.69 -2.28
N GLU A 180 -0.68 23.00 -2.47
CA GLU A 180 -1.50 23.94 -1.69
C GLU A 180 -2.98 23.87 -2.12
N SER A 181 -3.22 23.73 -3.42
CA SER A 181 -4.54 23.70 -4.06
C SER A 181 -4.56 22.78 -5.27
N HIS A 182 -5.75 22.49 -5.80
CA HIS A 182 -5.88 21.69 -7.02
C HIS A 182 -5.24 22.42 -8.22
N ALA A 183 -5.35 23.75 -8.26
CA ALA A 183 -4.69 24.57 -9.28
C ALA A 183 -3.16 24.46 -9.22
N HIS A 184 -2.57 24.42 -8.01
CA HIS A 184 -1.13 24.16 -7.84
C HIS A 184 -0.77 22.76 -8.36
N TYR A 185 -1.55 21.73 -8.02
CA TYR A 185 -1.34 20.37 -8.53
C TYR A 185 -1.35 20.28 -10.06
N ILE A 186 -2.29 20.96 -10.72
CA ILE A 186 -2.37 21.00 -12.19
C ILE A 186 -1.11 21.63 -12.79
N ARG A 187 -0.75 22.85 -12.36
CA ARG A 187 0.43 23.57 -12.88
C ARG A 187 1.70 22.75 -12.70
N TRP A 188 1.92 22.23 -11.49
CA TRP A 188 3.09 21.40 -11.19
C TRP A 188 3.12 20.14 -12.07
N THR A 189 1.99 19.46 -12.26
CA THR A 189 1.92 18.26 -13.10
C THR A 189 2.27 18.58 -14.55
N GLU A 190 1.71 19.66 -15.11
CA GLU A 190 2.01 20.10 -16.47
C GLU A 190 3.48 20.49 -16.65
N GLU A 191 4.07 21.16 -15.66
CA GLU A 191 5.50 21.48 -15.64
C GLU A 191 6.38 20.23 -15.64
N GLN A 192 6.08 19.23 -14.80
CA GLN A 192 6.85 17.98 -14.77
C GLN A 192 6.74 17.18 -16.07
N LEU A 193 5.57 17.20 -16.72
CA LEU A 193 5.41 16.60 -18.05
C LEU A 193 6.22 17.34 -19.11
N ALA A 194 6.21 18.67 -19.10
CA ALA A 194 6.97 19.50 -20.02
C ALA A 194 8.50 19.34 -19.84
N LEU A 195 8.95 19.14 -18.60
CA LEU A 195 10.35 18.87 -18.25
C LEU A 195 10.78 17.43 -18.54
N GLY A 196 9.85 16.51 -18.82
CA GLY A 196 10.14 15.10 -19.02
C GLY A 196 10.53 14.34 -17.75
N THR A 197 10.36 14.94 -16.56
CA THR A 197 10.57 14.24 -15.27
C THR A 197 9.47 13.22 -14.99
N MET A 198 8.33 13.33 -15.68
CA MET A 198 7.30 12.30 -15.79
C MET A 198 7.00 12.02 -17.27
N GLN A 199 7.00 10.74 -17.66
CA GLN A 199 6.59 10.33 -19.01
C GLN A 199 5.10 10.60 -19.26
N ASN A 200 4.28 10.41 -18.22
CA ASN A 200 2.85 10.68 -18.23
C ASN A 200 2.35 10.88 -16.77
N VAL A 201 1.10 11.30 -16.61
CA VAL A 201 0.50 11.60 -15.29
C VAL A 201 0.48 10.41 -14.31
N ARG A 202 0.64 9.16 -14.78
CA ARG A 202 0.72 7.96 -13.92
C ARG A 202 2.08 7.81 -13.24
N HIS A 203 3.12 8.51 -13.71
CA HIS A 203 4.48 8.48 -13.13
C HIS A 203 4.65 9.32 -11.88
N LEU A 204 3.57 9.89 -11.34
CA LEU A 204 3.58 10.39 -9.98
C LEU A 204 3.61 9.21 -9.00
N TRP A 205 4.81 8.81 -8.63
CA TRP A 205 5.16 7.77 -7.67
C TRP A 205 5.62 8.43 -6.38
N SER A 206 4.65 8.62 -5.49
CA SER A 206 4.83 9.13 -4.13
C SER A 206 3.95 8.31 -3.18
N SER A 207 4.13 8.47 -1.87
CA SER A 207 3.42 7.68 -0.85
C SER A 207 1.90 7.86 -0.90
N VAL A 208 1.43 9.03 -1.32
CA VAL A 208 0.02 9.32 -1.56
C VAL A 208 -0.13 10.22 -2.76
N ARG A 209 -1.17 10.01 -3.57
CA ARG A 209 -1.49 10.90 -4.69
C ARG A 209 -2.99 11.17 -4.80
N PRO A 210 -3.37 12.34 -5.32
CA PRO A 210 -4.72 12.53 -5.83
C PRO A 210 -4.91 11.71 -7.12
N ASN A 211 -6.08 11.12 -7.28
CA ASN A 211 -6.43 10.33 -8.46
C ASN A 211 -7.86 10.61 -8.93
N GLY A 212 -8.13 10.27 -10.19
CA GLY A 212 -9.40 10.49 -10.86
C GLY A 212 -9.36 10.10 -12.33
N ASP A 213 -10.51 10.23 -12.98
CA ASP A 213 -10.74 9.69 -14.32
C ASP A 213 -9.99 10.47 -15.40
N ARG A 214 -9.63 11.73 -15.13
CA ARG A 214 -8.91 12.61 -16.06
C ARG A 214 -7.87 13.45 -15.33
N ARG A 215 -6.82 12.80 -14.82
CA ARG A 215 -5.69 13.48 -14.16
C ARG A 215 -4.94 14.42 -15.12
N PRO A 216 -4.47 15.60 -14.64
CA PRO A 216 -4.65 16.13 -13.29
C PRO A 216 -5.98 16.91 -13.07
N TYR A 217 -6.80 17.06 -14.10
CA TYR A 217 -7.93 18.01 -14.12
C TYR A 217 -9.22 17.54 -13.44
N SER A 218 -9.50 16.24 -13.43
CA SER A 218 -10.68 15.65 -12.76
C SER A 218 -10.21 14.60 -11.78
N LEU A 219 -10.39 14.91 -10.50
CA LEU A 219 -9.95 14.13 -9.35
C LEU A 219 -11.16 13.79 -8.49
N ASN A 220 -11.20 12.58 -7.97
CA ASN A 220 -12.35 12.09 -7.18
C ASN A 220 -11.96 11.19 -6.00
N ARG A 221 -10.66 10.91 -5.83
CA ARG A 221 -10.19 10.03 -4.76
C ARG A 221 -8.75 10.32 -4.35
N LEU A 222 -8.47 10.04 -3.09
CA LEU A 222 -7.13 9.89 -2.55
C LEU A 222 -6.66 8.46 -2.79
N GLU A 223 -5.40 8.28 -3.13
CA GLU A 223 -4.79 6.96 -3.30
C GLU A 223 -3.51 6.87 -2.46
N LEU A 224 -3.56 6.09 -1.38
CA LEU A 224 -2.41 5.75 -0.55
C LEU A 224 -1.67 4.58 -1.21
N ARG A 225 -0.38 4.76 -1.52
CA ARG A 225 0.43 3.82 -2.32
C ARG A 225 1.68 3.31 -1.61
N ILE A 226 1.92 3.78 -0.38
CA ILE A 226 3.13 3.43 0.36
C ILE A 226 3.10 1.97 0.84
N CYS A 227 1.92 1.42 1.10
CA CYS A 227 1.76 0.12 1.74
C CYS A 227 2.43 -1.01 0.96
N ASP A 228 3.10 -1.88 1.70
CA ASP A 228 3.45 -3.21 1.23
C ASP A 228 2.16 -4.04 1.03
N MET A 229 2.32 -5.21 0.42
CA MET A 229 1.28 -6.21 0.25
C MET A 229 0.86 -6.73 1.63
N VAL A 230 -0.41 -6.51 1.98
CA VAL A 230 -1.00 -6.99 3.23
C VAL A 230 -1.75 -8.29 2.95
N SER A 231 -1.12 -9.41 3.34
CA SER A 231 -1.65 -10.77 3.15
C SER A 231 -2.95 -10.99 3.91
N ASP A 232 -3.05 -10.51 5.15
CA ASP A 232 -4.25 -10.61 6.00
C ASP A 232 -5.31 -9.55 5.65
N PRO A 233 -6.47 -9.94 5.08
CA PRO A 233 -7.54 -8.99 4.73
C PRO A 233 -8.08 -8.21 5.92
N LEU A 234 -8.11 -8.79 7.13
CA LEU A 234 -8.59 -8.10 8.33
C LEU A 234 -7.62 -6.99 8.75
N THR A 235 -6.32 -7.25 8.65
CA THR A 235 -5.28 -6.22 8.88
C THR A 235 -5.39 -5.11 7.83
N LEU A 236 -5.60 -5.43 6.55
CA LEU A 236 -5.79 -4.42 5.50
C LEU A 236 -7.01 -3.52 5.77
N LEU A 237 -8.14 -4.13 6.14
CA LEU A 237 -9.33 -3.38 6.52
C LEU A 237 -9.11 -2.52 7.76
N ALA A 238 -8.27 -2.95 8.71
CA ALA A 238 -7.95 -2.18 9.89
C ALA A 238 -7.07 -0.96 9.59
N ILE A 239 -6.08 -1.11 8.72
CA ILE A 239 -5.28 -0.01 8.16
C ILE A 239 -6.19 0.99 7.45
N THR A 240 -7.13 0.48 6.64
CA THR A 240 -8.13 1.30 5.93
C THR A 240 -9.08 2.04 6.88
N ALA A 241 -9.48 1.40 7.98
CA ALA A 241 -10.34 2.01 9.00
C ALA A 241 -9.66 3.17 9.72
N LEU A 242 -8.35 3.05 10.02
CA LEU A 242 -7.57 4.15 10.57
C LEU A 242 -7.51 5.33 9.57
N LEU A 243 -7.21 5.03 8.31
CA LEU A 243 -7.18 6.03 7.23
C LEU A 243 -8.52 6.75 7.06
N GLU A 244 -9.62 5.99 6.95
CA GLU A 244 -10.97 6.56 6.81
C GLU A 244 -11.33 7.43 8.01
N ALA A 245 -11.01 6.99 9.23
CA ALA A 245 -11.34 7.76 10.43
C ALA A 245 -10.55 9.08 10.52
N ARG A 246 -9.26 9.09 10.14
CA ARG A 246 -8.48 10.33 10.03
C ARG A 246 -8.99 11.26 8.95
N LEU A 247 -9.34 10.74 7.78
CA LEU A 247 -9.92 11.53 6.71
C LEU A 247 -11.25 12.16 7.13
N LEU A 248 -12.11 11.42 7.84
CA LEU A 248 -13.37 11.97 8.37
C LEU A 248 -13.14 13.06 9.42
N GLN A 249 -12.11 12.96 10.25
CA GLN A 249 -11.73 14.03 11.18
C GLN A 249 -11.27 15.28 10.44
N LEU A 250 -10.45 15.15 9.40
CA LEU A 250 -10.05 16.28 8.56
C LEU A 250 -11.24 16.93 7.85
N ILE A 251 -12.15 16.13 7.29
CA ILE A 251 -13.36 16.64 6.63
C ILE A 251 -14.22 17.42 7.64
N ALA A 252 -14.33 16.94 8.88
CA ALA A 252 -15.06 17.62 9.94
C ALA A 252 -14.32 18.85 10.50
N ASN A 253 -12.99 18.85 10.48
CA ASN A 253 -12.14 19.93 10.96
C ASN A 253 -11.03 20.27 9.95
N PRO A 254 -11.32 21.18 8.99
CA PRO A 254 -10.37 21.72 8.03
C PRO A 254 -9.02 22.16 8.59
N ARG A 255 -8.98 22.62 9.85
CA ARG A 255 -7.78 23.11 10.52
C ARG A 255 -6.78 22.00 10.89
N LEU A 256 -7.07 20.73 10.56
CA LEU A 256 -6.11 19.63 10.62
C LEU A 256 -5.20 19.58 9.36
N ASP A 257 -5.32 20.53 8.44
CA ASP A 257 -4.39 20.66 7.32
C ASP A 257 -2.96 20.89 7.84
N PRO A 258 -1.96 20.06 7.44
CA PRO A 258 -0.58 20.23 7.88
C PRO A 258 0.03 21.61 7.62
N LEU A 259 -0.39 22.30 6.55
CA LEU A 259 0.10 23.65 6.27
C LEU A 259 -0.43 24.70 7.26
N GLU A 260 -1.55 24.42 7.94
CA GLU A 260 -2.15 25.27 8.95
C GLU A 260 -1.81 24.84 10.38
N ALA A 261 -1.93 23.55 10.68
CA ALA A 261 -1.87 23.01 12.04
C ALA A 261 -0.45 22.82 12.57
N SER A 262 0.53 22.66 11.68
CA SER A 262 1.92 22.45 12.08
C SER A 262 2.52 23.73 12.69
N THR A 263 3.21 23.57 13.82
CA THR A 263 3.95 24.64 14.51
C THR A 263 5.36 24.82 13.97
N LEU A 264 5.75 24.07 12.93
CA LEU A 264 7.01 24.31 12.21
C LEU A 264 7.04 25.75 11.63
N PRO A 265 8.24 26.33 11.43
CA PRO A 265 8.38 27.72 11.00
C PRO A 265 7.56 28.03 9.74
N ALA A 266 6.70 29.04 9.81
CA ALA A 266 5.74 29.32 8.73
C ALA A 266 6.41 29.61 7.37
N SER A 267 7.63 30.17 7.37
CA SER A 267 8.38 30.50 6.15
C SER A 267 8.93 29.30 5.39
N THR A 268 9.06 28.14 6.04
CA THR A 268 9.68 26.91 5.48
C THR A 268 8.81 25.68 5.69
N ARG A 269 7.59 25.85 6.20
CA ARG A 269 6.73 24.75 6.68
C ARG A 269 6.47 23.70 5.61
N ALA A 270 6.20 24.09 4.37
CA ALA A 270 5.91 23.14 3.30
C ALA A 270 7.13 22.26 3.01
N GLU A 271 8.32 22.87 2.91
CA GLU A 271 9.60 22.21 2.68
C GLU A 271 9.99 21.32 3.86
N ASP A 272 9.86 21.83 5.07
CA ASP A 272 10.18 21.11 6.31
C ASP A 272 9.29 19.88 6.48
N LEU A 273 7.99 19.99 6.19
CA LEU A 273 7.06 18.85 6.20
C LEU A 273 7.43 17.80 5.15
N VAL A 274 7.85 18.21 3.95
CA VAL A 274 8.34 17.26 2.92
C VAL A 274 9.60 16.55 3.38
N ALA A 275 10.58 17.29 3.91
CA ALA A 275 11.84 16.74 4.38
C ALA A 275 11.63 15.76 5.56
N LEU A 276 10.83 16.17 6.54
CA LEU A 276 10.43 15.35 7.69
C LEU A 276 9.70 14.09 7.24
N THR A 277 8.76 14.20 6.29
CA THR A 277 8.03 13.03 5.76
C THR A 277 9.00 12.04 5.12
N ASN A 278 9.91 12.52 4.26
CA ASN A 278 10.89 11.64 3.60
C ASN A 278 11.81 10.95 4.63
N ALA A 279 12.24 11.67 5.68
CA ALA A 279 13.06 11.09 6.74
C ALA A 279 12.30 10.00 7.51
N ASN A 280 11.03 10.25 7.85
CA ASN A 280 10.17 9.27 8.50
C ASN A 280 9.90 8.05 7.60
N GLU A 281 9.63 8.25 6.31
CA GLU A 281 9.46 7.17 5.33
C GLU A 281 10.71 6.27 5.26
N CYS A 282 11.91 6.85 5.25
CA CYS A 282 13.17 6.10 5.30
C CYS A 282 13.36 5.32 6.61
N ALA A 283 13.04 5.94 7.76
CA ALA A 283 13.16 5.30 9.06
C ALA A 283 12.21 4.10 9.21
N VAL A 284 10.93 4.27 8.82
CA VAL A 284 9.93 3.20 8.81
C VAL A 284 10.28 2.10 7.81
N GLY A 285 10.81 2.44 6.63
CA GLY A 285 11.26 1.42 5.67
C GLY A 285 12.26 0.44 6.30
N LYS A 286 13.10 0.92 7.22
CA LYS A 286 14.08 0.10 7.95
C LYS A 286 13.50 -0.63 9.15
N LEU A 287 12.80 0.08 10.04
CA LEU A 287 12.46 -0.41 11.39
C LEU A 287 10.94 -0.55 11.64
N SER A 288 10.12 -0.18 10.67
CA SER A 288 8.65 -0.18 10.73
C SER A 288 8.08 0.40 12.03
N LEU A 289 7.43 -0.43 12.87
CA LEU A 289 6.78 -0.03 14.12
C LEU A 289 7.80 0.42 15.18
N ASP A 290 9.06 -0.02 15.08
CA ASP A 290 10.13 0.32 16.02
C ASP A 290 10.96 1.53 15.55
N ALA A 291 10.54 2.20 14.46
CA ALA A 291 11.19 3.41 13.98
C ALA A 291 10.88 4.60 14.89
N GLU A 292 11.91 5.36 15.25
CA GLU A 292 11.76 6.71 15.80
C GLU A 292 11.48 7.69 14.65
N LEU A 293 10.38 8.43 14.77
CA LEU A 293 9.87 9.39 13.79
C LEU A 293 9.81 10.78 14.42
N HIS A 294 9.64 11.79 13.58
CA HIS A 294 9.34 13.15 14.03
C HIS A 294 7.88 13.47 13.73
N HIS A 295 7.13 13.90 14.75
CA HIS A 295 5.71 14.19 14.62
C HIS A 295 5.50 15.47 13.78
N TRP A 296 4.55 15.45 12.84
CA TRP A 296 4.43 16.53 11.84
C TRP A 296 3.88 17.86 12.40
N ILE A 297 3.22 17.84 13.56
CA ILE A 297 2.73 19.05 14.23
C ILE A 297 3.90 19.88 14.78
N ASP A 298 4.75 19.28 15.61
CA ASP A 298 5.70 19.98 16.49
C ASP A 298 7.16 19.54 16.32
N GLY A 299 7.41 18.54 15.47
CA GLY A 299 8.75 18.00 15.23
C GLY A 299 9.29 17.14 16.37
N ARG A 300 8.49 16.81 17.40
CA ARG A 300 8.98 16.00 18.52
C ARG A 300 9.30 14.56 18.07
N PRO A 301 10.34 13.91 18.63
CA PRO A 301 10.58 12.49 18.39
C PRO A 301 9.43 11.66 19.00
N ILE A 302 9.01 10.62 18.29
CA ILE A 302 7.97 9.67 18.70
C ILE A 302 8.18 8.32 18.01
N LEU A 303 7.97 7.20 18.70
CA LEU A 303 7.98 5.89 18.06
C LEU A 303 6.77 5.73 17.15
N ALA A 304 6.94 5.09 16.00
CA ALA A 304 5.84 4.81 15.08
C ALA A 304 4.69 4.06 15.76
N ARG A 305 5.02 3.06 16.59
CA ARG A 305 4.05 2.30 17.40
C ARG A 305 3.21 3.20 18.31
N ASP A 306 3.86 4.09 19.05
CA ASP A 306 3.20 4.99 20.00
C ASP A 306 2.31 5.99 19.26
N TRP A 307 2.78 6.51 18.12
CA TRP A 307 1.99 7.43 17.31
C TRP A 307 0.73 6.75 16.74
N ILE A 308 0.84 5.50 16.26
CA ILE A 308 -0.33 4.75 15.79
C ILE A 308 -1.32 4.51 16.93
N GLU A 309 -0.84 4.18 18.14
CA GLU A 309 -1.69 3.98 19.32
C GLU A 309 -2.40 5.28 19.72
N ASP A 310 -1.70 6.42 19.71
CA ASP A 310 -2.27 7.75 19.94
C ASP A 310 -3.40 8.04 18.93
N LEU A 311 -3.13 7.85 17.64
CA LEU A 311 -4.12 8.08 16.59
C LEU A 311 -5.31 7.13 16.72
N GLN A 312 -5.10 5.85 17.06
CA GLN A 312 -6.19 4.89 17.26
C GLN A 312 -7.12 5.33 18.39
N ARG A 313 -6.56 5.82 19.50
CA ARG A 313 -7.32 6.38 20.62
C ARG A 313 -8.08 7.65 20.21
N GLU A 314 -7.43 8.53 19.46
CA GLU A 314 -8.03 9.78 18.97
C GLU A 314 -9.25 9.51 18.06
N VAL A 315 -9.12 8.59 17.11
CA VAL A 315 -10.15 8.35 16.09
C VAL A 315 -11.31 7.47 16.58
N TRP A 316 -11.15 6.76 17.70
CA TRP A 316 -12.08 5.72 18.15
C TRP A 316 -13.53 6.20 18.25
N ALA A 317 -13.76 7.35 18.89
CA ALA A 317 -15.09 7.91 19.07
C ALA A 317 -15.77 8.24 17.73
N SER A 318 -14.99 8.78 16.78
CA SER A 318 -15.44 9.10 15.42
C SER A 318 -15.80 7.83 14.65
N ALA A 319 -14.94 6.81 14.68
CA ALA A 319 -15.17 5.52 14.05
C ALA A 319 -16.40 4.81 14.64
N LYS A 320 -16.60 4.90 15.97
CA LYS A 320 -17.76 4.32 16.65
C LYS A 320 -19.05 5.00 16.21
N LYS A 321 -19.07 6.34 16.14
CA LYS A 321 -20.23 7.12 15.64
C LYS A 321 -20.59 6.74 14.19
N GLN A 322 -19.59 6.40 13.38
CA GLN A 322 -19.76 6.00 11.98
C GLN A 322 -20.03 4.50 11.79
N GLY A 323 -19.99 3.70 12.86
CA GLY A 323 -20.36 2.29 12.85
C GLY A 323 -19.27 1.33 12.37
N PHE A 324 -17.99 1.72 12.35
CA PHE A 324 -16.90 0.85 11.88
C PHE A 324 -15.74 0.68 12.87
N SER A 325 -15.88 1.11 14.13
CA SER A 325 -14.80 1.01 15.13
C SER A 325 -14.30 -0.41 15.40
N CYS A 326 -15.12 -1.45 15.18
CA CYS A 326 -14.68 -2.84 15.28
C CYS A 326 -13.55 -3.18 14.30
N PHE A 327 -13.51 -2.54 13.13
CA PHE A 327 -12.43 -2.74 12.16
C PHE A 327 -11.10 -2.12 12.60
N LEU A 328 -11.06 -1.26 13.62
CA LEU A 328 -9.80 -0.78 14.19
C LEU A 328 -9.12 -1.82 15.10
N MET A 329 -9.87 -2.81 15.62
CA MET A 329 -9.37 -3.75 16.63
C MET A 329 -8.15 -4.58 16.17
N PRO A 330 -8.06 -5.07 14.93
CA PRO A 330 -6.89 -5.84 14.48
C PRO A 330 -5.56 -5.08 14.61
N LEU A 331 -5.58 -3.74 14.60
CA LEU A 331 -4.35 -2.95 14.80
C LEU A 331 -3.70 -3.23 16.16
N GLN A 332 -4.48 -3.51 17.21
CA GLN A 332 -3.91 -3.83 18.53
C GLN A 332 -3.07 -5.11 18.50
N LYS A 333 -3.48 -6.09 17.67
CA LYS A 333 -2.70 -7.30 17.44
C LYS A 333 -1.39 -6.97 16.73
N VAL A 334 -1.43 -6.15 15.67
CA VAL A 334 -0.23 -5.70 14.95
C VAL A 334 0.70 -4.90 15.86
N LEU A 335 0.18 -4.01 16.69
CA LEU A 335 0.98 -3.23 17.65
C LEU A 335 1.52 -4.07 18.81
N ARG A 336 0.96 -5.24 19.11
CA ARG A 336 1.49 -6.13 20.15
C ARG A 336 2.47 -7.15 19.58
N GLU A 337 2.14 -7.73 18.45
CA GLU A 337 2.86 -8.87 17.86
C GLU A 337 3.83 -8.43 16.76
N GLY A 338 3.77 -7.18 16.30
CA GLY A 338 4.53 -6.71 15.14
C GLY A 338 3.83 -7.00 13.82
N ASN A 339 4.25 -6.27 12.79
CA ASN A 339 3.78 -6.47 11.42
C ASN A 339 4.37 -7.75 10.79
N GLU A 340 4.04 -8.01 9.52
CA GLU A 340 4.47 -9.22 8.81
C GLU A 340 5.99 -9.34 8.71
N ALA A 341 6.68 -8.26 8.35
CA ALA A 341 8.14 -8.23 8.29
C ALA A 341 8.80 -8.57 9.65
N GLN A 342 8.34 -7.96 10.74
CA GLN A 342 8.85 -8.24 12.09
C GLN A 342 8.57 -9.68 12.52
N ARG A 343 7.41 -10.24 12.18
CA ARG A 343 7.08 -11.66 12.46
C ARG A 343 8.02 -12.60 11.70
N TRP A 344 8.27 -12.33 10.43
CA TRP A 344 9.18 -13.12 9.59
C TRP A 344 10.63 -13.02 10.04
N LEU A 345 11.12 -11.83 10.36
CA LEU A 345 12.47 -11.62 10.87
C LEU A 345 12.70 -12.34 12.20
N ARG A 346 11.71 -12.35 13.12
CA ARG A 346 11.82 -13.15 14.35
C ARG A 346 11.92 -14.65 14.11
N ARG A 347 11.35 -15.19 13.02
CA ARG A 347 11.56 -16.59 12.64
C ARG A 347 12.99 -16.83 12.17
N ILE A 348 13.58 -15.88 11.44
CA ILE A 348 15.02 -15.92 11.09
C ILE A 348 15.88 -15.93 12.36
N ASP A 349 15.58 -15.07 13.34
CA ASP A 349 16.30 -15.05 14.63
C ASP A 349 16.17 -16.36 15.41
N GLN A 350 15.10 -17.12 15.17
CA GLN A 350 14.85 -18.45 15.73
C GLN A 350 15.53 -19.59 14.92
N GLY A 351 16.33 -19.26 13.90
CA GLY A 351 17.10 -20.21 13.11
C GLY A 351 16.43 -20.71 11.83
N TRP A 352 15.30 -20.12 11.42
CA TRP A 352 14.68 -20.43 10.14
C TRP A 352 15.47 -19.79 9.00
N ASN A 353 15.42 -20.39 7.81
CA ASN A 353 15.86 -19.72 6.59
C ASN A 353 14.69 -19.05 5.86
N VAL A 354 14.99 -18.15 4.91
CA VAL A 354 13.98 -17.38 4.16
C VAL A 354 12.95 -18.30 3.49
N ARG A 355 13.39 -19.38 2.85
CA ARG A 355 12.48 -20.34 2.19
C ARG A 355 11.50 -20.98 3.16
N GLN A 356 11.96 -21.41 4.34
CA GLN A 356 11.07 -21.96 5.37
C GLN A 356 10.04 -20.94 5.84
N VAL A 357 10.46 -19.68 6.01
CA VAL A 357 9.53 -18.59 6.38
C VAL A 357 8.48 -18.38 5.29
N MET A 358 8.89 -18.35 4.02
CA MET A 358 7.97 -18.19 2.88
C MET A 358 7.00 -19.37 2.76
N GLN A 359 7.48 -20.61 2.88
CA GLN A 359 6.62 -21.81 2.87
C GLN A 359 5.52 -21.73 3.94
N ALA A 360 5.89 -21.36 5.16
CA ALA A 360 4.92 -21.19 6.24
C ALA A 360 3.95 -20.02 5.97
N ALA A 361 4.45 -18.88 5.49
CA ALA A 361 3.60 -17.72 5.17
C ALA A 361 2.59 -18.03 4.05
N ILE A 362 3.00 -18.78 3.02
CA ILE A 362 2.12 -19.24 1.93
C ILE A 362 0.98 -20.10 2.48
N GLN A 363 1.31 -21.04 3.37
CA GLN A 363 0.34 -21.94 3.97
C GLN A 363 -0.63 -21.18 4.90
N GLU A 364 -0.11 -20.36 5.80
CA GLU A 364 -0.89 -19.53 6.74
C GLU A 364 -1.86 -18.61 6.00
N THR A 365 -1.41 -17.96 4.93
CA THR A 365 -2.25 -17.07 4.10
C THR A 365 -3.37 -17.86 3.41
N ALA A 366 -3.08 -19.06 2.89
CA ALA A 366 -4.08 -19.89 2.23
C ALA A 366 -5.15 -20.40 3.22
N GLU A 367 -4.74 -20.82 4.41
CA GLU A 367 -5.64 -21.27 5.48
C GLU A 367 -6.56 -20.13 5.94
N GLN A 368 -5.98 -18.95 6.20
CA GLN A 368 -6.74 -17.78 6.61
C GLN A 368 -7.78 -17.36 5.56
N GLU A 369 -7.41 -17.34 4.28
CA GLU A 369 -8.34 -17.01 3.20
C GLU A 369 -9.49 -18.01 3.09
N GLN A 370 -9.23 -19.29 3.37
CA GLN A 370 -10.25 -20.33 3.37
C GLN A 370 -11.22 -20.17 4.54
N GLU A 371 -10.73 -19.87 5.74
CA GLU A 371 -11.54 -19.59 6.94
C GLU A 371 -12.44 -18.37 6.71
N LEU A 372 -11.86 -17.25 6.27
CA LEU A 372 -12.61 -16.02 6.01
C LEU A 372 -13.70 -16.21 4.94
N ALA A 373 -13.43 -16.99 3.91
CA ALA A 373 -14.41 -17.25 2.86
C ALA A 373 -15.59 -18.11 3.34
N ALA A 374 -15.31 -19.14 4.16
CA ALA A 374 -16.33 -20.03 4.70
C ALA A 374 -17.28 -19.28 5.65
N ASP A 375 -16.71 -18.41 6.49
CA ASP A 375 -17.46 -17.76 7.58
C ASP A 375 -18.14 -16.47 7.15
N LEU A 376 -17.59 -15.71 6.19
CA LEU A 376 -17.98 -14.31 5.98
C LEU A 376 -18.43 -13.99 4.55
N CYS A 377 -18.22 -14.90 3.59
CA CYS A 377 -18.54 -14.65 2.18
C CYS A 377 -19.59 -15.59 1.58
N GLN A 378 -20.50 -16.10 2.42
CA GLN A 378 -21.65 -16.88 1.95
C GLN A 378 -22.39 -16.16 0.81
N PRO A 379 -22.91 -16.91 -0.18
CA PRO A 379 -23.68 -16.31 -1.25
C PRO A 379 -24.83 -15.51 -0.66
N LEU A 380 -25.04 -14.28 -1.15
CA LEU A 380 -26.34 -13.65 -1.00
C LEU A 380 -27.35 -14.62 -1.60
N VAL A 381 -28.24 -15.18 -0.77
CA VAL A 381 -29.41 -15.91 -1.27
C VAL A 381 -30.14 -14.95 -2.19
N ALA A 382 -30.29 -15.39 -3.45
CA ALA A 382 -30.82 -14.59 -4.56
C ALA A 382 -32.25 -14.10 -4.32
#